data_AF-A0A6V8M3L1-F1
#
_entry.id   AF-A0A6V8M3L1-F1
#
_cell.length_a   1.000
_cell.length_b   1.000
_cell.length_c   1.000
_cell.angle_alpha   90.00
_cell.angle_beta   90.00
_cell.angle_gamma   90.00
#
_symmetry.space_group_name_H-M   'P 1'
#
loop_
_entity.id
_entity.type
_entity.pdbx_description
1 polymer ?
#
loop_
_entity_poly.entity_id
_entity_poly.type
_entity_poly.pdbx_seq_one_letter_code
_entity_poly.pdbx_strand_id
1 'polypeptide(L)'
;MSQNTRKQHPLESIRKFCVACMGGSYLMVAQCPETACPLHGYRMGSVEEGVSRPPVRAVRRQCLACCCEDRERVRACSASPACKPPFEPCPLWRFRLGSRPEIFERRKRKARRTLLVLPGLTLDKNQENPAP
;
A
#
# COMPACT_ATOMS: atom_id res chain seq x y z
N MET A 1 -18.86 -11.25 -15.86
CA MET A 1 -17.49 -11.78 -15.69
C MET A 1 -17.16 -11.80 -14.20
N SER A 2 -17.26 -12.98 -13.59
CA SER A 2 -17.14 -13.19 -12.14
C SER A 2 -15.76 -12.77 -11.63
N GLN A 3 -15.72 -11.73 -10.80
CA GLN A 3 -14.52 -11.39 -10.03
C GLN A 3 -14.35 -12.45 -8.95
N ASN A 4 -13.50 -13.45 -9.23
CA ASN A 4 -13.01 -14.39 -8.24
C ASN A 4 -12.24 -13.60 -7.18
N THR A 5 -12.87 -13.30 -6.05
CA THR A 5 -12.33 -12.46 -4.97
C THR A 5 -11.29 -13.21 -4.14
N ARG A 6 -10.25 -13.76 -4.80
CA ARG A 6 -9.08 -14.27 -4.08
C ARG A 6 -8.45 -13.11 -3.30
N LYS A 7 -8.41 -13.22 -1.97
CA LYS A 7 -7.77 -12.25 -1.08
C LYS A 7 -6.30 -12.15 -1.49
N GLN A 8 -5.90 -11.04 -2.12
CA GLN A 8 -4.51 -10.83 -2.52
C GLN A 8 -3.61 -10.85 -1.28
N HIS A 9 -2.56 -11.67 -1.31
CA HIS A 9 -1.58 -11.76 -0.24
C HIS A 9 -0.39 -10.82 -0.51
N PRO A 10 0.16 -10.12 0.50
CA PRO A 10 1.30 -9.21 0.29
C PRO A 10 2.50 -9.86 -0.40
N LEU A 11 2.86 -11.10 -0.03
CA LEU A 11 3.98 -11.82 -0.65
C LEU A 11 3.74 -12.13 -2.13
N GLU A 12 2.50 -12.46 -2.50
CA GLU A 12 2.13 -12.70 -3.89
C GLU A 12 2.22 -11.41 -4.72
N SER A 13 1.74 -10.29 -4.16
CA SER A 13 1.88 -8.95 -4.76
C SER A 13 3.35 -8.56 -4.95
N ILE A 14 4.21 -8.84 -3.96
CA ILE A 14 5.65 -8.56 -4.05
C ILE A 14 6.28 -9.39 -5.17
N ARG A 15 6.02 -10.70 -5.21
CA ARG A 15 6.56 -11.56 -6.25
C ARG A 15 6.15 -11.09 -7.64
N LYS A 16 4.86 -10.76 -7.84
CA LYS A 16 4.36 -10.21 -9.11
C LYS A 16 5.07 -8.92 -9.50
N PHE A 17 5.28 -8.02 -8.54
CA PHE A 17 6.03 -6.78 -8.78
C PHE A 17 7.48 -7.04 -9.17
N CYS A 18 8.19 -7.93 -8.46
CA CYS A 18 9.58 -8.26 -8.77
C CYS A 18 9.73 -8.87 -10.16
N VAL A 19 8.80 -9.75 -10.56
CA VAL A 19 8.76 -10.32 -11.92
C VAL A 19 8.58 -9.22 -12.96
N ALA A 20 7.62 -8.31 -12.78
CA ALA A 20 7.44 -7.17 -13.69
C ALA A 20 8.68 -6.26 -13.75
N CYS A 21 9.31 -6.00 -12.60
CA CYS A 21 10.53 -5.21 -12.50
C CYS A 21 11.71 -5.83 -13.27
N MET A 22 11.80 -7.16 -13.30
CA MET A 22 12.81 -7.92 -14.05
C MET A 22 12.33 -8.34 -15.46
N GLY A 23 11.40 -7.60 -16.05
CA GLY A 23 10.93 -7.82 -17.42
C GLY A 23 10.22 -9.15 -17.66
N GLY A 24 9.63 -9.74 -16.62
CA GLY A 24 8.94 -11.04 -16.70
C GLY A 24 9.80 -12.26 -16.36
N SER A 25 11.10 -12.09 -16.12
CA SER A 25 12.01 -13.22 -15.87
C SER A 25 12.06 -13.63 -14.39
N TYR A 26 11.57 -14.83 -14.08
CA TYR A 26 11.68 -15.41 -12.73
C TYR A 26 13.12 -15.69 -12.31
N LEU A 27 14.00 -16.05 -13.26
CA LEU A 27 15.41 -16.32 -13.00
C LEU A 27 16.14 -15.05 -12.55
N MET A 28 15.87 -13.93 -13.22
CA MET A 28 16.46 -12.64 -12.87
C MET A 28 15.96 -12.12 -11.52
N VAL A 29 14.73 -12.46 -11.11
CA VAL A 29 14.26 -12.16 -9.74
C VAL A 29 15.10 -12.90 -8.70
N ALA A 30 15.39 -14.19 -8.93
CA ALA A 30 16.22 -14.96 -8.00
C ALA A 30 17.64 -14.40 -7.91
N GLN A 31 18.20 -13.98 -9.04
CA GLN A 31 19.55 -13.43 -9.20
C GLN A 31 19.63 -11.90 -9.06
N CYS A 32 18.59 -11.25 -8.53
CA CYS A 32 18.58 -9.79 -8.40
C CYS A 32 19.73 -9.33 -7.48
N PRO A 33 20.64 -8.45 -7.95
CA PRO A 33 21.81 -8.05 -7.16
C PRO A 33 21.49 -6.97 -6.11
N GLU A 34 20.30 -6.35 -6.20
CA GLU A 34 19.94 -5.19 -5.38
C GLU A 34 19.47 -5.60 -3.99
N THR A 35 20.43 -5.90 -3.10
CA THR A 35 20.15 -6.32 -1.72
C THR A 35 19.63 -5.19 -0.84
N ALA A 36 19.85 -3.91 -1.21
CA ALA A 36 19.31 -2.78 -0.47
C ALA A 36 17.83 -2.52 -0.81
N CYS A 37 17.29 -3.17 -1.86
CA CYS A 37 15.87 -3.09 -2.19
C CYS A 37 15.02 -3.56 -0.99
N PRO A 38 14.05 -2.75 -0.53
CA PRO A 38 13.16 -3.13 0.57
C PRO A 38 12.43 -4.47 0.36
N LEU A 39 12.21 -4.86 -0.90
CA LEU A 39 11.51 -6.07 -1.28
C LEU A 39 12.42 -7.31 -1.43
N HIS A 40 13.74 -7.14 -1.38
CA HIS A 40 14.69 -8.20 -1.70
C HIS A 40 14.42 -9.49 -0.92
N GLY A 41 14.27 -9.39 0.41
CA GLY A 41 13.99 -10.53 1.30
C GLY A 41 12.61 -11.17 1.18
N TYR A 42 11.75 -10.68 0.26
CA TYR A 42 10.41 -11.20 0.00
C TYR A 42 10.17 -11.54 -1.48
N ARG A 43 11.17 -11.30 -2.35
CA ARG A 43 11.04 -11.37 -3.82
C ARG A 43 10.61 -12.75 -4.33
N MET A 44 10.95 -13.79 -3.57
CA MET A 44 10.62 -15.18 -3.90
C MET A 44 9.18 -15.57 -3.51
N GLY A 45 8.41 -14.69 -2.85
CA GLY A 45 7.07 -15.00 -2.37
C GLY A 45 7.05 -15.74 -1.03
N SER A 46 8.22 -15.93 -0.42
CA SER A 46 8.43 -16.37 0.97
C SER A 46 9.17 -15.27 1.73
N VAL A 47 9.22 -15.38 3.05
CA VAL A 47 10.06 -14.51 3.90
C VAL A 47 11.41 -15.22 4.05
N GLU A 48 12.50 -14.56 3.64
CA GLU A 48 13.86 -15.09 3.87
C GLU A 48 14.22 -15.04 5.36
N GLU A 49 15.09 -15.96 5.80
CA GLU A 49 15.58 -16.01 7.17
C GLU A 49 16.34 -14.72 7.54
N GLY A 50 16.13 -14.22 8.75
CA GLY A 50 16.70 -12.94 9.21
C GLY A 50 15.88 -11.69 8.86
N VAL A 51 14.79 -11.82 8.09
CA VAL A 51 13.91 -10.69 7.79
C VAL A 51 12.91 -10.46 8.93
N SER A 52 13.20 -9.45 9.78
CA SER A 52 12.38 -9.14 10.96
C SER A 52 11.08 -8.36 10.65
N ARG A 53 10.99 -7.68 9.49
CA ARG A 53 9.87 -6.78 9.20
C ARG A 53 8.71 -7.52 8.52
N PRO A 54 7.46 -7.06 8.69
CA PRO A 54 6.35 -7.63 7.95
C PRO A 54 6.39 -7.18 6.47
N PRO A 55 6.00 -8.02 5.50
CA PRO A 55 6.08 -7.73 4.06
C PRO A 55 5.38 -6.43 3.66
N VAL A 56 4.26 -6.12 4.31
CA VAL A 56 3.48 -4.90 4.04
C VAL A 56 4.29 -3.62 4.35
N ARG A 57 5.20 -3.65 5.32
CA ARG A 57 6.10 -2.52 5.62
C ARG A 57 7.21 -2.38 4.59
N ALA A 58 7.68 -3.49 4.03
CA ALA A 58 8.60 -3.49 2.90
C ALA A 58 7.97 -2.84 1.67
N VAL A 59 6.70 -3.19 1.36
CA VAL A 59 5.93 -2.53 0.30
C VAL A 59 5.84 -1.02 0.54
N ARG A 60 5.55 -0.59 1.77
CA ARG A 60 5.48 0.85 2.08
C ARG A 60 6.79 1.57 1.78
N ARG A 61 7.93 0.97 2.12
CA ARG A 61 9.26 1.52 1.83
C ARG A 61 9.54 1.58 0.34
N GLN A 62 9.20 0.53 -0.41
CA GLN A 62 9.32 0.55 -1.86
C GLN A 62 8.49 1.68 -2.49
N CYS A 63 7.26 1.88 -2.02
CA CYS A 63 6.42 2.97 -2.51
C CYS A 63 6.99 4.35 -2.14
N LEU A 64 7.64 4.51 -0.98
CA LEU A 64 8.35 5.74 -0.64
C LEU A 64 9.51 5.99 -1.60
N ALA A 65 10.38 5.00 -1.81
CA ALA A 65 11.49 5.10 -2.74
C ALA A 65 11.01 5.46 -4.17
N CYS A 66 9.93 4.83 -4.63
CA CYS A 66 9.32 5.11 -5.93
C CYS A 66 8.70 6.52 -6.03
N CYS A 67 8.22 7.09 -4.92
CA CYS A 67 7.62 8.42 -4.86
C CYS A 67 8.56 9.48 -4.26
N CYS A 68 9.87 9.27 -4.31
CA CYS A 68 10.88 10.21 -3.79
C CYS A 68 10.66 10.59 -2.31
N GLU A 69 10.36 9.62 -1.45
CA GLU A 69 10.05 9.77 -0.02
C GLU A 69 8.80 10.63 0.31
N ASP A 70 8.02 11.01 -0.70
CA ASP A 70 6.81 11.80 -0.50
C ASP A 70 5.60 10.92 -0.12
N ARG A 71 5.07 11.18 1.07
CA ARG A 71 3.92 10.44 1.63
C ARG A 71 2.61 10.77 0.92
N GLU A 72 2.46 12.00 0.44
CA GLU A 72 1.25 12.45 -0.27
C GLU A 72 1.19 11.86 -1.66
N ARG A 73 2.32 11.84 -2.38
CA ARG A 73 2.43 11.13 -3.67
C ARG A 73 2.09 9.66 -3.57
N VAL A 74 2.52 8.97 -2.50
CA VAL A 74 2.10 7.56 -2.29
C VAL A 74 0.59 7.43 -2.11
N ARG A 75 -0.06 8.37 -1.41
CA ARG A 75 -1.52 8.34 -1.24
C ARG A 75 -2.23 8.58 -2.57
N ALA A 76 -1.75 9.55 -3.35
CA ALA A 76 -2.28 9.98 -4.65
C ALA A 76 -1.86 9.09 -5.84
N CYS A 77 -1.04 8.07 -5.62
CA CYS A 77 -0.52 7.19 -6.67
C CYS A 77 -1.65 6.62 -7.56
N SER A 78 -1.55 6.91 -8.85
CA SER A 78 -2.56 6.58 -9.89
C SER A 78 -2.45 5.16 -10.45
N ALA A 79 -1.41 4.40 -10.07
CA ALA A 79 -1.18 3.00 -10.48
C ALA A 79 -2.14 2.00 -9.80
N SER A 80 -3.41 2.42 -9.65
CA SER A 80 -4.48 1.65 -9.03
C SER A 80 -4.89 0.46 -9.90
N PRO A 81 -5.61 -0.53 -9.36
CA PRO A 81 -6.21 -1.60 -10.16
C PRO A 81 -7.17 -1.13 -11.26
N ALA A 82 -7.60 0.13 -11.21
CA ALA A 82 -8.47 0.76 -12.20
C ALA A 82 -7.71 1.73 -13.12
N CYS A 83 -6.37 1.64 -13.19
CA CYS A 83 -5.59 2.42 -14.13
C CYS A 83 -6.05 2.12 -15.57
N LYS A 84 -6.07 3.16 -16.40
CA LYS A 84 -6.48 3.05 -17.80
C LYS A 84 -5.25 2.75 -18.67
N PRO A 85 -5.43 2.03 -19.80
CA PRO A 85 -4.38 1.85 -20.79
C PRO A 85 -3.73 3.18 -21.21
N PRO A 86 -2.42 3.21 -21.51
CA PRO A 86 -1.51 2.08 -21.74
C PRO A 86 -0.84 1.53 -20.48
N PHE A 87 -1.14 2.07 -19.28
CA PHE A 87 -0.44 1.72 -18.06
C PHE A 87 -1.03 0.48 -17.38
N GLU A 88 -0.16 -0.43 -16.94
CA GLU A 88 -0.55 -1.59 -16.13
C GLU A 88 -0.67 -1.25 -14.64
N PRO A 89 -1.60 -1.90 -13.91
CA PRO A 89 -1.81 -1.64 -12.49
C PRO A 89 -0.63 -2.14 -11.67
N CYS A 90 -0.16 -1.34 -10.72
CA CYS A 90 0.94 -1.74 -9.86
C CYS A 90 0.49 -2.85 -8.89
N PRO A 91 1.14 -4.04 -8.88
CA PRO A 91 0.76 -5.15 -8.00
C PRO A 91 0.82 -4.81 -6.51
N LEU A 92 1.63 -3.82 -6.13
CA LEU A 92 1.83 -3.36 -4.75
C LEU A 92 0.77 -2.36 -4.27
N TRP A 93 -0.03 -1.79 -5.19
CA TRP A 93 -0.84 -0.60 -4.91
C TRP A 93 -1.80 -0.77 -3.72
N ARG A 94 -2.36 -1.98 -3.54
CA ARG A 94 -3.27 -2.30 -2.41
C ARG A 94 -2.60 -2.22 -1.04
N PHE A 95 -1.28 -2.41 -0.98
CA PHE A 95 -0.50 -2.43 0.26
C PHE A 95 0.38 -1.19 0.42
N ARG A 96 0.31 -0.22 -0.52
CA ARG A 96 1.18 0.96 -0.56
C ARG A 96 1.20 1.80 0.72
N LEU A 97 0.10 1.78 1.49
CA LEU A 97 -0.03 2.52 2.75
C LEU A 97 0.63 1.82 3.94
N GLY A 98 1.22 0.63 3.76
CA GLY A 98 1.83 -0.12 4.84
C GLY A 98 0.82 -0.81 5.76
N SER A 99 -0.39 -1.03 5.26
CA SER A 99 -1.45 -1.78 5.95
C SER A 99 -2.24 -2.64 4.96
N ARG A 100 -2.77 -3.76 5.43
CA ARG A 100 -3.79 -4.52 4.67
C ARG A 100 -5.07 -3.69 4.57
N PRO A 101 -5.79 -3.71 3.43
CA PRO A 101 -7.01 -2.93 3.25
C PRO A 101 -8.08 -3.27 4.29
N GLU A 102 -8.20 -4.55 4.68
CA GLU A 102 -9.11 -5.02 5.73
C GLU A 102 -8.86 -4.34 7.09
N ILE A 103 -7.58 -4.14 7.45
CA ILE A 103 -7.18 -3.49 8.70
C ILE A 103 -7.45 -1.99 8.62
N PHE A 104 -7.16 -1.38 7.47
CA PHE A 104 -7.41 0.03 7.22
C PHE A 104 -8.90 0.38 7.34
N GLU A 105 -9.76 -0.36 6.64
CA GLU A 105 -11.22 -0.14 6.68
C GLU A 105 -11.80 -0.37 8.07
N ARG A 106 -11.31 -1.39 8.79
CA ARG A 106 -11.69 -1.61 10.19
C ARG A 106 -11.34 -0.41 11.07
N ARG A 107 -10.12 0.14 10.93
CA ARG A 107 -9.68 1.31 11.69
C ARG A 107 -10.48 2.56 11.33
N LYS A 108 -10.75 2.80 10.05
CA LYS A 108 -11.60 3.90 9.57
C LYS A 108 -13.01 3.81 10.14
N ARG A 109 -13.62 2.62 10.13
CA ARG A 109 -14.94 2.38 10.73
C ARG A 109 -14.93 2.66 12.24
N LYS A 110 -13.89 2.23 12.96
CA LYS A 110 -13.75 2.50 14.40
C LYS A 110 -13.57 3.99 14.69
N ALA A 111 -12.74 4.69 13.91
CA ALA A 111 -12.53 6.13 14.03
C ALA A 111 -13.81 6.93 13.76
N ARG A 112 -14.61 6.55 12.75
CA ARG A 112 -15.92 7.19 12.49
C ARG A 112 -16.94 6.97 13.62
N ARG A 113 -16.88 5.83 14.30
CA ARG A 113 -17.77 5.50 15.44
C ARG A 113 -17.33 6.17 16.75
N THR A 114 -16.05 6.50 16.86
CA THR A 114 -15.50 7.15 18.05
C THR A 114 -15.50 8.65 17.77
N LEU A 115 -16.47 9.39 18.30
CA LEU A 115 -16.33 10.85 18.36
C LEU A 115 -15.03 11.13 19.10
N LEU A 116 -14.01 11.58 18.37
CA LEU A 116 -12.77 12.07 18.96
C LEU A 116 -13.09 13.42 19.58
N VAL A 117 -13.68 13.40 20.77
CA VAL A 117 -13.79 14.59 21.60
C VAL A 117 -12.41 14.81 22.20
N LEU A 118 -11.72 15.83 21.72
CA LEU A 118 -10.54 16.32 22.43
C LEU A 118 -11.02 16.83 23.80
N PRO A 119 -10.40 16.41 24.92
CA PRO A 119 -10.72 16.97 26.22
C PRO A 119 -10.59 18.50 26.15
N GLY A 120 -11.69 19.23 26.30
CA GLY A 120 -11.72 20.69 26.28
C GLY A 120 -12.18 21.37 24.98
N LEU A 121 -12.54 20.65 23.90
CA LEU A 121 -13.23 21.26 22.74
C LEU A 121 -14.73 20.93 22.78
N THR A 122 -15.53 21.88 23.24
CA THR A 122 -16.96 21.92 22.94
C THR A 122 -17.14 22.42 21.51
N LEU A 123 -17.71 21.60 20.63
CA LEU A 123 -18.15 22.06 19.32
C LEU A 123 -19.46 22.83 19.54
N ASP A 124 -19.36 24.14 19.72
CA ASP A 124 -20.51 25.03 19.72
C ASP A 124 -21.09 25.08 18.31
N LYS A 125 -22.05 24.19 18.05
CA LYS A 125 -22.92 24.27 16.88
C LYS A 125 -23.94 25.37 17.13
N ASN A 126 -23.55 26.64 16.99
CA ASN A 126 -24.47 27.76 16.79
C ASN A 126 -23.66 28.99 16.34
N GLN A 127 -23.41 29.08 15.04
CA GLN A 127 -23.18 30.36 14.39
C GLN A 127 -23.91 30.31 13.05
N GLU A 128 -25.20 30.67 13.10
CA GLU A 128 -25.93 31.14 11.92
C GLU A 128 -25.19 32.40 11.43
N ASN A 129 -24.61 32.33 10.23
CA ASN A 129 -24.12 33.52 9.55
C ASN A 129 -25.33 34.25 8.94
N PRO A 130 -25.62 35.52 9.28
CA PRO A 130 -26.46 36.35 8.44
C PRO A 130 -25.68 36.75 7.17
N ALA A 131 -26.39 36.71 6.04
CA ALA A 131 -25.90 37.05 4.71
C ALA A 131 -25.55 38.54 4.55
N PRO A 132 -24.72 38.92 3.57
CA PRO A 132 -24.88 40.18 2.84
C PRO A 132 -25.91 40.05 1.70
#